data_AF-A0A829QLW4-F1
#
_entry.id   AF-A0A829QLW4-F1
#
_cell.length_a   1.000
_cell.length_b   1.000
_cell.length_c   1.000
_cell.angle_alpha   90.00
_cell.angle_beta   90.00
_cell.angle_gamma   90.00
#
_symmetry.space_group_name_H-M   'P 1'
#
loop_
_entity.id
_entity.type
_entity.pdbx_description
1 polymer ?
#
loop_
_entity_poly.entity_id
_entity_poly.type
_entity_poly.pdbx_seq_one_letter_code
_entity_poly.pdbx_strand_id
1 'polypeptide(L)'
;MPRFSPAVIDHFTNPRNAGRLDQADVTAFIGNPVCGDQILLSAQIRDEVVSRIGFEAYGCSASLAVASILTERLSGMPVRDIETIQAAQVIEWSGVFHPSSSTSQPSAPTSRNV
;
A
#
# COMPACT_ATOMS: atom_id res chain seq x y z
N MET A 1 -22.82 9.32 1.31
CA MET A 1 -21.76 9.49 0.29
C MET A 1 -20.66 8.49 0.57
N PRO A 2 -20.05 7.83 -0.43
CA PRO A 2 -18.99 6.85 -0.17
C PRO A 2 -17.83 7.56 0.53
N ARG A 3 -17.37 7.02 1.66
CA ARG A 3 -16.20 7.54 2.40
C ARG A 3 -14.86 7.25 1.71
N PHE A 4 -14.89 6.51 0.60
CA PHE A 4 -13.71 6.05 -0.14
C PHE A 4 -13.74 6.54 -1.59
N SER A 5 -12.56 6.77 -2.15
CA SER A 5 -12.41 7.16 -3.55
C SER A 5 -12.93 6.07 -4.49
N PRO A 6 -13.42 6.40 -5.70
CA PRO A 6 -13.83 5.40 -6.68
C PRO A 6 -12.72 4.40 -7.01
N ALA A 7 -11.45 4.86 -7.00
CA ALA A 7 -10.29 4.00 -7.20
C ALA A 7 -10.15 2.94 -6.10
N VAL A 8 -10.32 3.31 -4.83
CA VAL A 8 -10.25 2.37 -3.70
C VAL A 8 -11.35 1.31 -3.82
N ILE A 9 -12.55 1.71 -4.24
CA ILE A 9 -13.67 0.80 -4.42
C ILE A 9 -13.40 -0.17 -5.59
N ASP A 10 -12.86 0.32 -6.72
CA ASP A 10 -12.47 -0.54 -7.86
C ASP A 10 -11.44 -1.58 -7.44
N HIS A 11 -10.35 -1.15 -6.79
CA HIS A 11 -9.28 -2.04 -6.34
C HIS A 11 -9.70 -2.99 -5.23
N PHE A 12 -10.66 -2.61 -4.40
CA PHE A 12 -11.25 -3.52 -3.42
C PHE A 12 -12.13 -4.59 -4.09
N THR A 13 -12.93 -4.19 -5.09
CA THR A 13 -13.89 -5.10 -5.76
C THR A 13 -13.19 -6.01 -6.77
N ASN A 14 -12.14 -5.52 -7.42
CA ASN A 14 -11.35 -6.24 -8.41
C ASN A 14 -9.85 -6.07 -8.11
N PRO A 15 -9.31 -6.76 -7.09
CA PRO A 15 -7.92 -6.61 -6.69
C PRO A 15 -6.99 -7.13 -7.80
N ARG A 16 -6.18 -6.22 -8.36
CA ARG A 16 -5.13 -6.51 -9.33
C ARG A 16 -3.94 -7.14 -8.61
N ASN A 17 -3.38 -8.22 -9.15
CA ASN A 17 -2.20 -8.92 -8.59
C ASN A 17 -2.45 -9.62 -7.24
N ALA A 18 -3.70 -9.99 -6.94
CA ALA A 18 -4.01 -10.81 -5.78
C ALA A 18 -3.46 -12.23 -5.94
N GLY A 19 -2.80 -12.73 -4.90
CA GLY A 19 -2.22 -14.07 -4.84
C GLY A 19 -0.71 -14.06 -4.68
N ARG A 20 -0.19 -15.16 -4.14
CA ARG A 20 1.24 -15.38 -3.96
C ARG A 20 1.87 -15.89 -5.27
N LEU A 21 3.07 -15.41 -5.57
CA LEU A 21 3.87 -15.94 -6.67
C LEU A 21 4.67 -17.16 -6.18
N ASP A 22 4.53 -18.31 -6.86
CA ASP A 22 5.27 -19.54 -6.49
C ASP A 22 6.79 -19.46 -6.77
N GLN A 23 7.21 -18.60 -7.69
CA GLN A 23 8.62 -18.38 -8.06
C GLN A 23 9.04 -16.93 -7.82
N ALA A 24 8.72 -16.40 -6.64
CA ALA A 24 9.19 -15.09 -6.22
C ALA A 24 10.68 -15.14 -5.83
N ASP A 25 11.45 -14.18 -6.30
CA ASP A 25 12.84 -13.99 -5.85
C ASP A 25 12.87 -13.34 -4.46
N VAL A 26 11.89 -12.49 -4.18
CA VAL A 26 11.76 -11.74 -2.93
C VAL A 26 10.36 -11.91 -2.37
N THR A 27 10.29 -12.19 -1.08
CA THR A 27 9.03 -12.20 -0.32
C THR A 27 9.19 -11.35 0.93
N ALA A 28 8.24 -10.45 1.18
CA ALA A 28 8.21 -9.59 2.34
C ALA A 28 6.89 -9.77 3.08
N PHE A 29 6.94 -10.02 4.38
CA PHE A 29 5.76 -10.09 5.24
C PHE A 29 5.76 -8.92 6.22
N ILE A 30 4.66 -8.17 6.24
CA ILE A 30 4.48 -6.99 7.07
C ILE A 30 3.17 -7.17 7.83
N GLY A 31 3.23 -7.18 9.15
CA GLY A 31 2.06 -7.27 10.03
C GLY A 31 2.00 -6.08 10.99
N ASN A 32 0.82 -5.51 11.17
CA ASN A 32 0.56 -4.50 12.20
C ASN A 32 -0.16 -5.16 13.40
N PRO A 33 0.51 -5.35 14.54
CA PRO A 33 -0.08 -6.01 15.71
C PRO A 33 -1.19 -5.20 16.38
N VAL A 34 -1.34 -3.90 16.06
CA VAL A 34 -2.37 -3.03 16.65
C VAL A 34 -3.75 -3.30 16.05
N CYS A 35 -3.82 -3.42 14.72
CA CYS A 35 -5.08 -3.65 13.99
C CYS A 35 -5.22 -5.08 13.46
N GLY A 36 -4.16 -5.89 13.52
CA GLY A 36 -4.15 -7.27 13.03
C GLY A 36 -4.00 -7.39 11.52
N ASP A 37 -3.76 -6.29 10.81
CA ASP A 37 -3.53 -6.29 9.37
C ASP A 37 -2.23 -7.02 9.05
N GLN A 38 -2.27 -7.91 8.07
CA GLN A 38 -1.12 -8.71 7.61
C GLN A 38 -1.05 -8.63 6.10
N ILE A 39 0.12 -8.29 5.55
CA ILE A 39 0.36 -8.17 4.12
C ILE A 39 1.61 -8.97 3.78
N LEU A 40 1.45 -9.91 2.86
CA LEU A 40 2.53 -10.65 2.24
C LEU A 40 2.70 -10.14 0.81
N LEU A 41 3.87 -9.59 0.50
CA LEU A 41 4.26 -9.19 -0.85
C LEU A 41 5.25 -10.20 -1.40
N SER A 42 5.06 -10.58 -2.66
CA SER A 42 5.94 -11.48 -3.39
C SER A 42 6.29 -10.85 -4.73
N ALA A 43 7.57 -10.80 -5.08
CA ALA A 43 8.04 -10.15 -6.31
C ALA A 43 9.10 -10.99 -7.01
N GLN A 44 9.09 -10.92 -8.34
CA GLN A 44 10.12 -11.49 -9.22
C GLN A 44 10.88 -10.34 -9.88
N ILE A 45 12.19 -10.31 -9.72
CA ILE A 45 13.06 -9.23 -10.19
C ILE A 45 13.91 -9.76 -11.35
N ARG A 46 13.93 -9.03 -12.46
CA ARG A 46 14.79 -9.33 -13.61
C ARG A 46 15.49 -8.05 -14.04
N ASP A 47 16.82 -8.09 -14.18
CA ASP A 47 17.62 -6.95 -14.61
C ASP A 47 17.34 -5.67 -13.79
N GLU A 48 17.24 -5.83 -12.46
CA GLU A 48 16.90 -4.74 -11.51
C GLU A 48 15.51 -4.10 -11.71
N VAL A 49 14.62 -4.76 -12.45
CA VAL A 49 13.23 -4.33 -12.67
C VAL A 49 12.26 -5.35 -12.09
N VAL A 50 11.20 -4.88 -11.44
CA VAL A 50 10.12 -5.74 -10.95
C VAL A 50 9.33 -6.27 -12.14
N SER A 51 9.61 -7.53 -12.50
CA SER A 51 8.96 -8.19 -13.65
C SER A 51 7.54 -8.65 -13.32
N ARG A 52 7.33 -9.16 -12.10
CA ARG A 52 6.02 -9.52 -11.57
C ARG A 52 5.98 -9.25 -10.09
N ILE A 53 4.79 -8.90 -9.61
CA ILE A 53 4.50 -8.74 -8.19
C ILE A 53 3.12 -9.31 -7.92
N GLY A 54 2.97 -9.93 -6.75
CA GLY A 54 1.73 -10.46 -6.22
C GLY A 54 1.64 -10.16 -4.73
N PHE A 55 0.43 -9.94 -4.23
CA PHE A 55 0.19 -9.71 -2.81
C PHE A 55 -0.90 -10.60 -2.24
N GLU A 56 -0.77 -10.88 -0.95
CA GLU A 56 -1.78 -11.53 -0.14
C GLU A 56 -1.96 -10.69 1.13
N ALA A 57 -3.10 -10.00 1.24
CA ALA A 57 -3.39 -9.12 2.37
C ALA A 57 -4.63 -9.61 3.13
N TYR A 58 -4.53 -9.61 4.45
CA TYR A 58 -5.59 -9.90 5.39
C TYR A 58 -5.78 -8.68 6.28
N GLY A 59 -7.00 -8.16 6.33
CA GLY A 59 -7.25 -6.96 7.12
C GLY A 59 -8.47 -6.19 6.64
N CYS A 60 -8.48 -4.90 6.96
CA CYS A 60 -9.57 -4.02 6.53
C CYS A 60 -9.60 -3.83 5.01
N SER A 61 -10.79 -3.52 4.47
CA SER A 61 -11.00 -3.30 3.03
C SER A 61 -10.11 -2.20 2.45
N ALA A 62 -9.77 -1.19 3.25
CA ALA A 62 -8.83 -0.15 2.86
C ALA A 62 -7.40 -0.71 2.68
N SER A 63 -6.94 -1.59 3.59
CA SER A 63 -5.62 -2.23 3.49
C SER A 63 -5.51 -3.12 2.24
N LEU A 64 -6.57 -3.87 1.89
CA LEU A 64 -6.59 -4.65 0.66
C LEU A 64 -6.55 -3.77 -0.60
N ALA A 65 -7.33 -2.69 -0.62
CA ALA A 65 -7.35 -1.77 -1.75
C ALA A 65 -6.00 -1.08 -1.95
N VAL A 66 -5.39 -0.60 -0.86
CA VAL A 66 -4.06 0.04 -0.89
C VAL A 66 -3.00 -0.94 -1.36
N ALA A 67 -3.03 -2.19 -0.88
CA ALA A 67 -2.10 -3.23 -1.33
C ALA A 67 -2.21 -3.48 -2.84
N SER A 68 -3.43 -3.57 -3.37
CA SER A 68 -3.64 -3.74 -4.81
C SER A 68 -3.11 -2.57 -5.64
N ILE A 69 -3.41 -1.32 -5.22
CA ILE A 69 -2.90 -0.11 -5.89
C ILE A 69 -1.37 -0.09 -5.86
N LEU A 70 -0.78 -0.40 -4.70
CA LEU A 70 0.66 -0.45 -4.53
C LEU A 70 1.29 -1.47 -5.49
N THR A 71 0.78 -2.71 -5.52
CA THR A 71 1.33 -3.75 -6.41
C THR A 71 1.18 -3.41 -7.89
N GLU A 72 0.08 -2.77 -8.30
CA GLU A 72 -0.09 -2.35 -9.69
C GLU A 72 0.98 -1.31 -10.07
N ARG A 73 1.27 -0.36 -9.18
CA ARG A 73 2.28 0.68 -9.43
C ARG A 73 3.70 0.15 -9.42
N LEU A 74 4.02 -0.76 -8.51
CA LEU A 74 5.36 -1.35 -8.39
C LEU A 74 5.70 -2.28 -9.56
N SER A 75 4.69 -2.83 -10.25
CA SER A 75 4.89 -3.70 -11.40
C SER A 75 5.56 -2.92 -12.55
N GLY A 76 6.76 -3.35 -12.96
CA GLY A 76 7.53 -2.72 -14.04
C GLY A 76 8.43 -1.55 -13.61
N MET A 77 8.45 -1.18 -12.33
CA MET A 77 9.39 -0.18 -11.81
C MET A 77 10.77 -0.79 -11.52
N PRO A 78 11.86 -0.03 -11.72
CA PRO A 78 13.19 -0.45 -11.31
C PRO A 78 13.31 -0.42 -9.78
N VAL A 79 14.04 -1.37 -9.21
CA VAL A 79 14.17 -1.56 -7.75
C VAL A 79 14.67 -0.29 -7.05
N ARG A 80 15.60 0.44 -7.68
CA ARG A 80 16.12 1.73 -7.16
C ARG A 80 15.05 2.79 -6.94
N ASP A 81 14.01 2.83 -7.78
CA ASP A 81 12.94 3.83 -7.64
C ASP A 81 12.00 3.42 -6.49
N ILE A 82 11.85 2.11 -6.27
CA ILE A 82 11.00 1.55 -5.22
C ILE A 82 11.53 1.92 -3.83
N GLU A 83 12.84 1.91 -3.62
CA GLU A 83 13.48 2.29 -2.35
C GLU A 83 13.19 3.74 -1.95
N THR A 84 12.87 4.60 -2.92
CA THR A 84 12.55 6.01 -2.65
C THR A 84 11.08 6.25 -2.33
N ILE A 85 10.21 5.24 -2.51
CA ILE A 85 8.77 5.38 -2.29
C ILE A 85 8.51 5.52 -0.79
N GLN A 86 7.86 6.62 -0.43
CA GLN A 86 7.44 6.88 0.95
C GLN A 86 5.96 6.61 1.15
N ALA A 87 5.57 6.33 2.40
CA ALA A 87 4.18 6.11 2.78
C ALA A 87 3.25 7.26 2.35
N ALA A 88 3.74 8.51 2.34
CA ALA A 88 3.00 9.67 1.87
C ALA A 88 2.55 9.55 0.39
N GLN A 89 3.41 9.03 -0.49
CA GLN A 89 3.07 8.81 -1.90
C GLN A 89 2.03 7.70 -2.07
N VAL A 90 2.13 6.63 -1.27
CA VAL A 90 1.15 5.54 -1.30
C VAL A 90 -0.24 6.04 -0.88
N ILE A 91 -0.31 6.92 0.12
CA ILE A 91 -1.55 7.57 0.55
C ILE A 91 -2.12 8.42 -0.58
N GLU A 92 -1.30 9.21 -1.26
CA GLU A 92 -1.69 10.02 -2.42
C GLU A 92 -2.26 9.16 -3.55
N TRP A 93 -1.60 8.07 -3.92
CA TRP A 93 -2.08 7.14 -4.96
C TRP A 93 -3.40 6.48 -4.61
N SER A 94 -3.57 6.12 -3.34
CA SER A 94 -4.80 5.48 -2.87
C SER A 94 -5.97 6.46 -2.83
N GLY A 95 -5.72 7.75 -2.62
CA GLY A 95 -6.79 8.73 -2.38
C GLY A 95 -7.68 8.38 -1.18
N VAL A 96 -7.24 7.48 -0.30
CA VAL A 96 -7.96 7.07 0.94
C VAL A 96 -8.02 8.24 1.93
N PHE A 97 -7.12 9.22 1.79
CA PHE A 97 -7.06 10.40 2.64
C PHE A 97 -7.10 11.69 1.79
N HIS A 98 -8.29 12.04 1.29
CA HIS A 98 -8.54 13.42 0.88
C HIS A 98 -8.92 14.25 2.12
N PRO A 99 -8.23 15.35 2.44
CA PRO A 99 -8.48 16.16 3.64
C PRO A 99 -9.83 16.90 3.66
N SER A 100 -10.76 16.61 2.75
CA SER A 100 -12.06 17.28 2.67
C SER A 100 -13.18 16.65 3.52
N SER A 101 -12.89 15.63 4.33
CA SER A 101 -13.86 15.12 5.32
C SER A 101 -13.27 15.10 6.74
N SER A 102 -13.23 16.30 7.32
CA SER A 102 -13.24 16.59 8.77
C SER A 102 -12.30 15.78 9.66
N THR A 103 -11.15 16.35 10.00
CA THR A 103 -10.75 16.65 11.40
C THR A 103 -9.36 17.25 11.36
N SER A 104 -9.26 18.48 11.84
CA SER A 104 -8.06 19.12 12.37
C SER A 104 -6.95 18.12 12.71
N GLN A 105 -5.83 18.16 11.98
CA GLN A 105 -4.58 17.81 12.63
C GLN A 105 -4.29 18.95 13.62
N PRO A 106 -4.31 18.76 14.95
CA PRO A 106 -3.47 19.60 15.77
C PRO A 106 -2.04 19.21 15.39
N SER A 107 -1.39 20.10 14.64
CA SER A 107 0.06 20.23 14.69
C SER A 107 0.48 20.13 16.14
N ALA A 108 1.27 19.11 16.49
CA ALA A 108 1.82 18.96 17.81
C ALA A 108 2.51 20.28 18.23
N PRO A 109 2.09 20.95 19.32
CA PRO A 109 3.00 21.85 20.00
C PRO A 109 3.97 20.95 20.76
N THR A 110 5.22 20.97 20.34
CA THR A 110 6.36 20.48 21.11
C THR A 110 6.33 21.13 22.50
N SER A 111 5.65 20.49 23.45
CA SER A 111 5.78 20.80 24.86
C SER A 111 7.10 20.17 25.30
N ARG A 112 8.15 20.98 25.30
CA ARG A 112 9.36 20.68 26.05
C ARG A 112 9.49 21.73 27.14
N ASN A 113 9.06 21.32 28.33
CA ASN A 113 9.40 21.94 29.61
C ASN A 113 10.90 22.27 29.66
N VAL A 114 11.22 23.54 29.91
CA VAL A 114 12.31 23.99 30.80
C VAL A 114 11.79 25.22 31.53
#